data_AF-A0A022PHZ8-F1
#
_entry.id   AF-A0A022PHZ8-F1
#
_cell.length_a   1.000
_cell.length_b   1.000
_cell.length_c   1.000
_cell.angle_alpha   90.00
_cell.angle_beta   90.00
_cell.angle_gamma   90.00
#
_symmetry.space_group_name_H-M   'P 1'
#
loop_
_entity.id
_entity.type
_entity.pdbx_description
1 polymer ?
#
loop_
_entity_poly.entity_id
_entity_poly.type
_entity_poly.pdbx_seq_one_letter_code
_entity_poly.pdbx_strand_id
1 'polypeptide(L)'
;MSLKNDFKDFSTSNNANVVNQEKYEKILSLYSGFLPDNVPTHLLNKVLRRSSTIVSVVANFITTQSGDRVLDNRDITKLNTQLNRELEQKIITKISNYALEKSKNIADIPNKNVLVKNRSLLEKLIPVGVSPLWPTDIPPNGG
;
A
#
# COMPACT_ATOMS: atom_id res chain seq x y z
N MET A 1 24.39 2.71 -3.29
CA MET A 1 23.94 1.53 -4.08
C MET A 1 23.10 2.02 -5.24
N SER A 2 23.20 1.41 -6.44
CA SER A 2 22.29 1.76 -7.53
C SER A 2 20.97 1.00 -7.37
N LEU A 3 19.85 1.70 -7.47
CA LEU A 3 18.52 1.11 -7.58
C LEU A 3 18.51 0.14 -8.78
N LYS A 4 18.00 -1.08 -8.60
CA LYS A 4 17.86 -2.07 -9.69
C LYS A 4 16.62 -2.92 -9.50
N ASN A 5 15.74 -2.85 -10.49
CA ASN A 5 14.62 -3.76 -10.67
C ASN A 5 14.90 -4.65 -11.90
N ASP A 6 14.93 -5.98 -11.72
CA ASP A 6 15.15 -6.96 -12.79
C ASP A 6 13.86 -7.43 -13.47
N PHE A 7 12.69 -7.18 -12.87
CA PHE A 7 11.40 -7.48 -13.49
C PHE A 7 11.06 -6.42 -14.54
N LYS A 8 11.09 -6.81 -15.82
CA LYS A 8 10.90 -5.89 -16.95
C LYS A 8 9.53 -6.06 -17.59
N ASP A 9 8.96 -4.93 -18.00
CA ASP A 9 7.82 -4.88 -18.91
C ASP A 9 8.17 -5.57 -20.23
N PHE A 10 7.26 -6.42 -20.70
CA PHE A 10 7.38 -7.10 -21.98
C PHE A 10 6.92 -6.19 -23.11
N SER A 11 7.66 -6.19 -24.23
CA SER A 11 7.20 -5.62 -25.50
C SER A 11 6.87 -4.12 -25.39
N THR A 12 7.76 -3.29 -24.86
CA THR A 12 7.48 -1.85 -24.60
C THR A 12 7.63 -0.92 -25.81
N SER A 13 8.17 -1.41 -26.93
CA SER A 13 8.36 -0.58 -28.13
C SER A 13 7.03 -0.17 -28.78
N ASN A 14 6.99 1.06 -29.33
CA ASN A 14 5.83 1.60 -30.05
C ASN A 14 5.38 0.72 -31.23
N ASN A 15 6.32 0.00 -31.87
CA ASN A 15 6.05 -0.87 -33.02
C ASN A 15 5.95 -2.35 -32.63
N ALA A 16 5.83 -2.66 -31.34
CA ALA A 16 5.85 -4.04 -30.92
C ALA A 16 4.53 -4.76 -31.27
N ASN A 17 4.64 -6.03 -31.66
CA ASN A 17 3.54 -6.86 -32.17
C ASN A 17 2.50 -7.19 -31.09
N VAL A 18 1.65 -6.22 -30.77
CA VAL A 18 0.63 -6.31 -29.72
C VAL A 18 -0.65 -5.64 -30.18
N VAL A 19 -1.78 -6.32 -29.99
CA VAL A 19 -3.09 -5.74 -30.29
C VAL A 19 -3.33 -4.45 -29.50
N ASN A 20 -3.88 -3.44 -30.16
CA ASN A 20 -4.25 -2.20 -29.47
C ASN A 20 -5.38 -2.44 -28.44
N GLN A 21 -5.56 -1.50 -27.51
CA GLN A 21 -6.51 -1.68 -26.41
C GLN A 21 -7.95 -1.86 -26.89
N GLU A 22 -8.39 -1.01 -27.82
CA GLU A 22 -9.76 -1.02 -28.33
C GLU A 22 -10.13 -2.35 -29.00
N LYS A 23 -9.24 -2.91 -29.82
CA LYS A 23 -9.45 -4.21 -30.46
C LYS A 23 -9.40 -5.35 -29.45
N TYR A 24 -8.52 -5.26 -28.46
CA TYR A 24 -8.40 -6.28 -27.42
C TYR A 24 -9.71 -6.44 -26.64
N GLU A 25 -10.29 -5.34 -26.17
CA GLU A 25 -11.50 -5.35 -25.33
C GLU A 25 -12.76 -5.88 -26.06
N LYS A 26 -12.75 -5.89 -27.39
CA LYS A 26 -13.86 -6.42 -28.21
C LYS A 26 -13.77 -7.94 -28.45
N ILE A 27 -12.72 -8.61 -27.97
CA ILE A 27 -12.51 -10.04 -28.19
C ILE A 27 -13.35 -10.87 -27.21
N LEU A 28 -14.31 -11.64 -27.74
CA LEU A 28 -15.19 -12.49 -26.92
C LEU A 28 -14.43 -13.58 -26.14
N SER A 29 -13.32 -14.08 -26.70
CA SER A 29 -12.48 -15.09 -26.04
C SER A 29 -11.71 -14.59 -24.82
N LEU A 30 -11.76 -13.29 -24.51
CA LEU A 30 -11.35 -12.82 -23.19
C LEU A 30 -12.25 -13.36 -22.07
N TYR A 31 -13.52 -13.61 -22.36
CA TYR A 31 -14.48 -14.15 -21.40
C TYR A 31 -14.56 -15.68 -21.46
N SER A 32 -14.60 -16.26 -22.67
CA SER A 32 -14.73 -17.71 -22.83
C SER A 32 -13.40 -18.47 -22.73
N GLY A 33 -12.28 -17.76 -22.66
CA GLY A 33 -10.94 -18.32 -22.83
C GLY A 33 -10.59 -18.55 -24.31
N PHE A 34 -9.30 -18.78 -24.56
CA PHE A 34 -8.79 -19.09 -25.89
C PHE A 34 -8.88 -20.60 -26.19
N LEU A 35 -9.20 -20.93 -27.45
CA LEU A 35 -9.14 -22.31 -27.92
C LEU A 35 -7.68 -22.81 -27.96
N PRO A 36 -7.43 -24.11 -27.71
CA PRO A 36 -6.07 -24.65 -27.54
C PRO A 36 -5.12 -24.40 -28.72
N ASP A 37 -5.62 -24.42 -29.96
CA ASP A 37 -4.75 -24.55 -31.14
C ASP A 37 -4.52 -23.25 -31.91
N ASN A 38 -5.08 -22.11 -31.49
CA ASN A 38 -5.04 -20.92 -32.34
C ASN A 38 -5.15 -19.57 -31.61
N VAL A 39 -4.22 -19.27 -30.70
CA VAL A 39 -4.11 -17.93 -30.11
C VAL A 39 -3.20 -17.06 -30.98
N PRO A 40 -3.70 -15.97 -31.59
CA PRO A 40 -2.84 -15.09 -32.37
C PRO A 40 -1.71 -14.51 -31.51
N THR A 41 -0.47 -14.53 -32.00
CA THR A 41 0.71 -14.09 -31.23
C THR A 41 0.58 -12.66 -30.69
N HIS A 42 0.00 -11.75 -31.46
CA HIS A 42 -0.20 -10.35 -31.06
C HIS A 42 -1.20 -10.20 -29.89
N LEU A 43 -2.08 -11.19 -29.71
CA LEU A 43 -3.01 -11.30 -28.58
C LEU A 43 -2.32 -11.91 -27.36
N LEU A 44 -1.54 -12.98 -27.54
CA LEU A 44 -0.69 -13.53 -26.49
C LEU A 44 0.27 -12.47 -25.94
N ASN A 45 0.94 -11.73 -26.82
CA ASN A 45 1.84 -10.64 -26.45
C ASN A 45 1.13 -9.53 -25.66
N LYS A 46 -0.16 -9.28 -25.91
CA LYS A 46 -0.96 -8.33 -25.12
C LYS A 46 -1.16 -8.82 -23.70
N VAL A 47 -1.49 -10.10 -23.51
CA VAL A 47 -1.63 -10.70 -22.18
C VAL A 47 -0.31 -10.65 -21.42
N LEU A 48 0.80 -11.06 -22.06
CA LEU A 48 2.15 -11.02 -21.47
C LEU A 48 2.58 -9.59 -21.10
N ARG A 49 2.33 -8.60 -21.98
CA ARG A 49 2.59 -7.19 -21.70
C ARG A 49 1.83 -6.71 -20.47
N ARG A 50 0.53 -7.00 -20.36
CA ARG A 50 -0.28 -6.58 -19.21
C ARG A 50 0.26 -7.15 -17.91
N SER A 51 0.55 -8.44 -17.86
CA SER A 51 1.06 -9.10 -16.65
C SER A 51 2.45 -8.57 -16.27
N SER A 52 3.38 -8.50 -17.22
CA SER A 52 4.74 -8.02 -16.97
C SER A 52 4.80 -6.55 -16.55
N THR A 53 3.93 -5.68 -17.09
CA THR A 53 3.83 -4.29 -16.64
C THR A 53 3.40 -4.20 -15.17
N ILE A 54 2.41 -4.99 -14.74
CA ILE A 54 2.01 -5.00 -13.32
C ILE A 54 3.15 -5.50 -12.43
N VAL A 55 3.84 -6.59 -12.83
CA VAL A 55 4.98 -7.11 -12.08
C VAL A 55 6.10 -6.08 -11.96
N SER A 56 6.43 -5.40 -13.05
CA SER A 56 7.46 -4.34 -13.05
C SER A 56 7.05 -3.13 -12.20
N VAL A 57 5.78 -2.73 -12.20
CA VAL A 57 5.27 -1.67 -11.32
C VAL A 57 5.43 -2.05 -9.85
N VAL A 58 5.07 -3.27 -9.46
CA VAL A 58 5.23 -3.76 -8.07
C VAL A 58 6.72 -3.83 -7.69
N ALA A 59 7.57 -4.36 -8.57
CA ALA A 59 9.00 -4.46 -8.31
C ALA A 59 9.68 -3.08 -8.24
N ASN A 60 9.24 -2.11 -9.06
CA ASN A 60 9.66 -0.71 -8.98
C ASN A 60 9.20 -0.06 -7.69
N PHE A 61 7.98 -0.33 -7.23
CA PHE A 61 7.51 0.15 -5.91
C PHE A 61 8.45 -0.33 -4.82
N ILE A 62 8.73 -1.65 -4.75
CA ILE A 62 9.62 -2.23 -3.76
C ILE A 62 11.00 -1.57 -3.85
N THR A 63 11.61 -1.53 -5.03
CA THR A 63 12.94 -0.94 -5.25
C THR A 63 13.00 0.52 -4.78
N THR A 64 11.95 1.31 -5.10
CA THR A 64 11.90 2.74 -4.79
C THR A 64 11.70 3.01 -3.31
N GLN A 65 10.87 2.22 -2.62
CA GLN A 65 10.63 2.41 -1.19
C GLN A 65 11.80 1.89 -0.34
N SER A 66 12.35 0.72 -0.71
CA SER A 66 13.40 0.05 0.07
C SER A 66 14.81 0.62 -0.13
N GLY A 67 15.09 1.15 -1.33
CA GLY A 67 16.47 1.34 -1.79
C GLY A 67 17.22 0.05 -2.12
N ASP A 68 16.57 -1.12 -1.96
CA ASP A 68 17.13 -2.43 -2.22
C ASP A 68 16.98 -2.82 -3.69
N ARG A 69 17.80 -3.79 -4.11
CA ARG A 69 17.67 -4.43 -5.41
C ARG A 69 16.54 -5.46 -5.37
N VAL A 70 15.76 -5.52 -6.44
CA VAL A 70 14.70 -6.51 -6.66
C VAL A 70 15.11 -7.38 -7.85
N LEU A 71 15.43 -8.65 -7.58
CA LEU A 71 16.05 -9.58 -8.53
C LEU A 71 15.02 -10.60 -9.03
N ASP A 72 15.06 -10.93 -10.33
CA ASP A 72 14.26 -12.01 -10.92
C ASP A 72 15.01 -13.34 -10.83
N ASN A 73 15.08 -13.88 -9.60
CA ASN A 73 15.81 -15.11 -9.28
C ASN A 73 14.94 -16.17 -8.58
N ARG A 74 13.61 -16.01 -8.63
CA ARG A 74 12.60 -16.87 -7.98
C ARG A 74 12.68 -16.93 -6.44
N ASP A 75 13.36 -15.99 -5.78
CA ASP A 75 13.33 -15.87 -4.32
C ASP A 75 12.03 -15.21 -3.84
N ILE A 76 10.96 -16.00 -3.82
CA ILE A 76 9.60 -15.55 -3.45
C ILE A 76 9.56 -15.06 -2.00
N THR A 77 10.30 -15.72 -1.10
CA THR A 77 10.36 -15.34 0.31
C THR A 77 10.90 -13.93 0.45
N LYS A 78 12.03 -13.62 -0.19
CA LYS A 78 12.61 -12.28 -0.16
C LYS A 78 11.68 -11.24 -0.78
N LEU A 79 11.07 -11.53 -1.92
CA LEU A 79 10.12 -10.62 -2.56
C LEU A 79 8.94 -10.28 -1.65
N ASN A 80 8.37 -11.28 -0.97
CA ASN A 80 7.29 -11.08 0.00
C ASN A 80 7.74 -10.26 1.20
N THR A 81 8.91 -10.56 1.77
CA THR A 81 9.46 -9.80 2.90
C THR A 81 9.67 -8.33 2.51
N GLN A 82 10.25 -8.08 1.34
CA GLN A 82 10.47 -6.72 0.86
C GLN A 82 9.14 -6.00 0.63
N LEU A 83 8.18 -6.61 -0.07
CA LEU A 83 6.87 -6.00 -0.31
C LEU A 83 6.14 -5.62 0.99
N ASN A 84 6.07 -6.54 1.96
CA ASN A 84 5.38 -6.29 3.22
C ASN A 84 6.06 -5.18 4.02
N ARG A 85 7.39 -5.24 4.16
CA ARG A 85 8.15 -4.19 4.85
C ARG A 85 7.90 -2.82 4.23
N GLU A 86 7.93 -2.72 2.90
CA GLU A 86 7.74 -1.44 2.20
C GLU A 86 6.31 -0.90 2.32
N LEU A 87 5.30 -1.77 2.32
CA LEU A 87 3.92 -1.38 2.56
C LEU A 87 3.73 -0.87 4.00
N GLU A 88 4.26 -1.59 4.99
CA GLU A 88 4.22 -1.19 6.39
C GLU A 88 4.89 0.16 6.60
N GLN A 89 6.11 0.35 6.09
CA GLN A 89 6.84 1.61 6.20
C GLN A 89 6.10 2.77 5.53
N LYS A 90 5.52 2.55 4.34
CA LYS A 90 4.75 3.58 3.64
C LYS A 90 3.48 3.98 4.40
N ILE A 91 2.80 3.02 5.03
CA ILE A 91 1.62 3.26 5.86
C ILE A 91 2.02 4.00 7.13
N ILE A 92 3.02 3.51 7.87
CA ILE A 92 3.50 4.13 9.11
C ILE A 92 3.92 5.57 8.85
N THR A 93 4.73 5.83 7.81
CA THR A 93 5.18 7.19 7.45
C THR A 93 3.99 8.11 7.18
N LYS A 94 2.98 7.63 6.43
CA LYS A 94 1.78 8.43 6.18
C LYS A 94 0.99 8.70 7.46
N ILE A 95 0.80 7.70 8.31
CA ILE A 95 0.04 7.85 9.56
C ILE A 95 0.78 8.79 10.53
N SER A 96 2.09 8.61 10.71
CA SER A 96 2.92 9.45 11.59
C SER A 96 2.88 10.93 11.21
N ASN A 97 2.67 11.27 9.93
CA ASN A 97 2.52 12.66 9.52
C ASN A 97 1.21 13.33 9.99
N TYR A 98 0.22 12.55 10.42
CA TYR A 98 -1.11 13.06 10.82
C TYR A 98 -1.55 12.62 12.23
N ALA A 99 -0.86 11.66 12.85
CA ALA A 99 -1.18 11.14 14.17
C ALA A 99 -0.19 11.66 15.22
N LEU A 100 -0.67 11.75 16.46
CA LEU A 100 0.18 12.09 17.60
C LEU A 100 0.95 10.86 18.07
N GLU A 101 2.24 11.02 18.32
CA GLU A 101 3.12 10.00 18.86
C GLU A 101 2.95 9.91 20.38
N LYS A 102 2.57 8.72 20.87
CA LYS A 102 2.39 8.46 22.31
C LYS A 102 3.62 8.85 23.14
N SER A 103 4.82 8.60 22.63
CA SER A 103 6.09 8.91 23.29
C SER A 103 6.35 10.42 23.43
N LYS A 104 5.74 11.25 22.58
CA LYS A 104 5.91 12.71 22.62
C LYS A 104 5.05 13.38 23.68
N ASN A 105 4.12 12.65 24.31
CA ASN A 105 3.29 13.16 25.41
C ASN A 105 2.72 14.57 25.11
N ILE A 106 1.98 14.73 24.01
CA ILE A 106 1.29 15.98 23.62
C ILE A 106 2.26 17.07 23.09
N ALA A 107 3.59 16.84 23.11
CA ALA A 107 4.56 17.84 22.65
C ALA A 107 4.45 18.15 21.15
N ASP A 108 3.99 17.18 20.37
CA ASP A 108 3.81 17.20 18.91
C ASP A 108 2.44 17.75 18.48
N ILE A 109 1.60 18.21 19.41
CA ILE A 109 0.34 18.88 19.06
C ILE A 109 0.62 20.27 18.45
N PRO A 110 0.16 20.53 17.21
CA PRO A 110 0.43 21.81 16.54
C PRO A 110 -0.21 23.02 17.23
N ASN A 111 -1.39 22.85 17.83
CA ASN A 111 -2.12 23.94 18.49
C ASN A 111 -2.68 23.51 19.86
N LYS A 112 -1.88 23.73 20.90
CA LYS A 112 -2.23 23.41 22.29
C LYS A 112 -3.40 24.25 22.83
N ASN A 113 -3.59 25.47 22.32
CA ASN A 113 -4.71 26.33 22.73
C ASN A 113 -6.06 25.74 22.28
N VAL A 114 -6.12 25.16 21.08
CA VAL A 114 -7.31 24.46 20.58
C VAL A 114 -7.58 23.19 21.38
N LEU A 115 -6.54 22.42 21.74
CA LEU A 115 -6.69 21.25 22.61
C LEU A 115 -7.34 21.61 23.95
N VAL A 116 -6.85 22.65 24.62
CA VAL A 116 -7.40 23.10 25.92
C VAL A 116 -8.86 23.53 25.76
N LYS A 117 -9.19 24.32 24.73
CA LYS A 117 -10.57 24.73 24.44
C LYS A 117 -11.49 23.52 24.24
N ASN A 118 -11.08 22.55 23.43
CA ASN A 118 -11.87 21.34 23.15
C ASN A 118 -12.11 20.51 24.42
N ARG A 119 -11.11 20.40 25.30
CA ARG A 119 -11.28 19.73 26.60
C ARG A 119 -12.28 20.46 27.49
N SER A 120 -12.18 21.78 27.63
CA SER A 120 -13.11 22.56 28.46
C SER A 120 -14.55 22.54 27.92
N LEU A 121 -14.74 22.41 26.60
CA LEU A 121 -16.06 22.18 26.02
C LEU A 121 -16.64 20.83 26.43
N LEU A 122 -15.82 19.78 26.45
CA LEU A 122 -16.23 18.45 26.90
C LEU A 122 -16.67 18.46 28.37
N GLU A 123 -15.91 19.11 29.26
CA GLU A 123 -16.23 19.23 30.68
C GLU A 123 -17.60 19.92 30.92
N LYS A 124 -17.98 20.87 30.07
CA LYS A 124 -19.28 21.55 30.14
C LYS A 124 -20.47 20.70 29.66
N LEU A 125 -20.21 19.66 28.87
CA LEU A 125 -21.24 18.74 28.37
C LEU A 125 -21.54 17.61 29.36
N ILE A 126 -20.70 17.40 30.37
CA ILE A 126 -20.94 16.42 31.44
C ILE A 126 -21.91 17.05 32.45
N PRO A 127 -23.12 16.48 32.67
CA PRO A 127 -24.05 16.99 33.67
C PRO A 127 -23.42 16.96 35.07
N VAL A 128 -23.61 18.03 35.84
CA VAL A 128 -23.16 18.11 37.23
C VAL A 128 -23.76 16.94 38.02
N GLY A 129 -22.89 16.07 38.56
CA GLY A 129 -23.29 14.89 39.34
C GLY A 129 -23.12 13.53 38.66
N VAL A 130 -22.71 13.49 37.38
CA VAL A 130 -22.37 12.23 36.70
C VAL A 130 -20.87 11.96 36.84
N SER A 131 -20.49 10.89 37.53
CA SER A 131 -19.08 10.45 37.58
C SER A 131 -18.59 10.12 36.16
N PRO A 132 -17.38 10.55 35.76
CA PRO A 132 -16.86 10.21 34.44
C PRO A 132 -16.77 8.68 34.30
N LEU A 133 -17.33 8.11 33.23
CA LEU A 133 -17.09 6.71 32.86
C LEU A 133 -15.61 6.55 32.44
N TRP A 134 -14.72 6.35 33.41
CA TRP A 134 -13.43 5.73 33.13
C TRP A 134 -13.61 4.20 33.14
N PRO A 135 -12.89 3.44 32.30
CA PRO A 135 -12.85 1.99 32.44
C PRO A 135 -12.16 1.68 33.78
N THR A 136 -12.85 0.98 34.68
CA THR A 136 -12.31 0.65 36.00
C THR A 136 -11.30 -0.49 35.90
N ASP A 137 -10.04 -0.18 35.60
CA ASP A 137 -8.93 -1.06 35.91
C ASP A 137 -8.60 -0.89 37.41
N ILE A 138 -9.25 -1.72 38.23
CA ILE A 138 -9.11 -1.76 39.69
C ILE A 138 -7.65 -2.10 40.08
N PRO A 139 -6.91 -1.25 40.83
CA PRO A 139 -5.74 -1.70 41.59
C PRO A 139 -6.16 -2.25 42.96
N PRO A 140 -5.42 -3.22 43.54
CA PRO A 140 -5.89 -4.00 44.69
C PRO A 140 -5.82 -3.23 46.01
N ASN A 141 -6.75 -3.56 46.90
CA ASN A 141 -6.84 -3.05 48.28
C ASN A 141 -5.54 -3.29 49.07
N GLY A 142 -5.02 -2.24 49.68
CA GLY A 142 -4.11 -2.29 50.82
C GLY A 142 -4.66 -1.38 51.91
N GLY A 143 -4.91 -1.95 53.10
CA GLY A 143 -5.43 -1.26 54.29
C GLY A 143 -4.39 -0.50 55.08
#